data_AF-A0A351VFC1-F1
#
_entry.id   AF-A0A351VFC1-F1
#
_cell.length_a   1.000
_cell.length_b   1.000
_cell.length_c   1.000
_cell.angle_alpha   90.00
_cell.angle_beta   90.00
_cell.angle_gamma   90.00
#
_symmetry.space_group_name_H-M   'P 1'
#
loop_
_entity.id
_entity.type
_entity.pdbx_description
1 polymer ?
#
loop_
_entity_poly.entity_id
_entity_poly.type
_entity_poly.pdbx_seq_one_letter_code
_entity_poly.pdbx_strand_id
1 'polypeptide(L)'
;MVHPLLFLEFFRNLLAPLHITGASADAIAYTWLIIVLLLVLSVLTTSALKSIPGSLQNFMEAIIGGIENMIVDTMGEHGRPFFPLIATLAIFVLVSNLIGLIPGFFPPTANINTTAA
;
A
#
# COMPACT_ATOMS: atom_id res chain seq x y z
N MET A 1 -7.66 9.04 -17.59
CA MET A 1 -6.76 10.01 -18.24
C MET A 1 -5.57 10.17 -17.32
N VAL A 2 -4.36 9.80 -17.75
CA VAL A 2 -3.14 9.97 -16.94
C VAL A 2 -2.93 11.48 -16.77
N HIS A 3 -2.75 11.95 -15.53
CA HIS A 3 -2.55 13.37 -15.28
C HIS A 3 -1.30 13.88 -16.04
N PRO A 4 -1.35 15.09 -16.62
CA PRO A 4 -0.27 15.61 -17.46
C PRO A 4 1.01 15.96 -16.68
N LEU A 5 0.96 15.96 -15.35
CA LEU A 5 2.11 16.16 -14.46
C LEU A 5 2.04 15.11 -13.36
N LEU A 6 2.81 14.02 -13.51
CA LEU A 6 2.97 13.05 -12.44
C LEU A 6 4.12 13.48 -11.52
N PHE A 7 3.91 13.39 -10.21
CA PHE A 7 4.92 13.79 -9.23
C PHE A 7 6.24 12.99 -9.37
N LEU A 8 6.15 11.75 -9.85
CA LEU A 8 7.28 10.83 -10.01
C LEU A 8 7.76 10.68 -11.46
N GLU A 9 7.56 11.67 -12.34
CA GLU A 9 8.05 11.62 -13.74
C GLU A 9 9.56 11.38 -13.85
N PHE A 10 10.34 11.83 -12.88
CA PHE A 10 11.77 11.53 -12.80
C PHE A 10 12.05 10.02 -12.81
N PHE A 11 11.30 9.23 -12.03
CA PHE A 11 11.45 7.77 -11.98
C PHE A 11 11.03 7.11 -13.29
N ARG A 12 10.02 7.64 -13.97
CA ARG A 12 9.65 7.18 -15.31
C ARG A 12 10.80 7.33 -16.29
N ASN A 13 11.50 8.47 -16.27
CA ASN A 13 12.66 8.71 -17.13
C ASN A 13 13.84 7.81 -16.77
N LEU A 14 14.04 7.51 -15.48
CA LEU A 14 15.06 6.58 -15.02
C LEU A 14 14.80 5.14 -15.51
N LEU A 15 13.53 4.73 -15.57
CA LEU A 15 13.10 3.41 -16.03
C LEU A 15 12.94 3.31 -17.56
N ALA A 16 12.99 4.44 -18.28
CA ALA A 16 12.85 4.48 -19.74
C ALA A 16 13.82 3.55 -20.50
N PRO A 17 15.09 3.35 -20.08
CA PRO A 17 16.02 2.42 -20.74
C PRO A 17 15.57 0.94 -20.67
N LEU A 18 14.64 0.60 -19.79
CA LEU A 18 14.16 -0.78 -19.60
C LEU A 18 13.09 -1.20 -20.62
N HIS A 19 12.74 -0.34 -21.59
CA HIS A 19 11.77 -0.62 -22.66
C HIS A 19 10.39 -1.10 -22.16
N ILE A 20 10.01 -0.71 -20.94
CA ILE A 20 8.69 -0.97 -20.37
C ILE A 20 7.68 0.10 -20.82
N THR A 21 6.39 -0.25 -20.84
CA THR A 21 5.35 0.73 -21.19
C THR A 21 5.30 1.87 -20.15
N GLY A 22 4.96 3.08 -20.58
CA GLY A 22 4.93 4.25 -19.67
C GLY A 22 4.03 4.03 -18.46
N ALA A 23 2.84 3.45 -18.67
CA ALA A 23 1.91 3.12 -17.60
C ALA A 23 2.45 2.04 -16.64
N SER A 24 3.31 1.13 -17.09
CA SER A 24 3.98 0.16 -16.22
C SER A 24 5.13 0.80 -15.45
N ALA A 25 5.88 1.72 -16.05
CA ALA A 25 6.90 2.49 -15.34
C ALA A 25 6.29 3.33 -14.21
N ASP A 26 5.16 3.99 -14.48
CA ASP A 26 4.42 4.76 -13.47
C ASP A 26 3.94 3.83 -12.35
N ALA A 27 3.30 2.70 -12.68
CA ALA A 27 2.85 1.72 -11.68
C ALA A 27 3.98 1.20 -10.78
N ILE A 28 5.17 0.94 -11.35
CA ILE A 28 6.35 0.51 -10.58
C ILE A 28 6.82 1.62 -9.64
N ALA A 29 6.96 2.85 -10.14
CA ALA A 29 7.42 3.98 -9.34
C ALA A 29 6.49 4.25 -8.13
N TYR A 30 5.17 4.26 -8.36
CA TYR A 30 4.20 4.45 -7.28
C TYR A 30 4.11 3.23 -6.35
N THR A 31 4.29 2.00 -6.85
CA THR A 31 4.40 0.81 -6.00
C THR A 31 5.57 0.94 -5.02
N TRP A 32 6.75 1.36 -5.50
CA TRP A 32 7.91 1.58 -4.64
C TRP A 32 7.67 2.68 -3.61
N LEU A 33 7.04 3.78 -4.00
CA LEU A 33 6.65 4.85 -3.08
C LEU A 33 5.75 4.31 -1.96
N ILE A 34 4.73 3.51 -2.31
CA ILE A 34 3.80 2.92 -1.33
C ILE A 34 4.52 1.94 -0.41
N ILE A 35 5.41 1.09 -0.95
CA ILE A 35 6.20 0.17 -0.13
C ILE A 35 7.03 0.93 0.90
N VAL A 36 7.74 1.98 0.47
CA VAL A 36 8.55 2.82 1.38
C VAL A 36 7.65 3.49 2.42
N LEU A 37 6.50 4.05 2.00
CA LEU A 37 5.55 4.69 2.90
C LEU A 37 5.05 3.71 3.98
N LEU A 38 4.64 2.50 3.59
CA LEU A 38 4.13 1.48 4.51
C LEU A 38 5.22 0.97 5.45
N LEU A 39 6.46 0.79 4.96
CA LEU A 39 7.59 0.40 5.80
C LEU A 39 7.91 1.48 6.84
N VAL A 40 7.94 2.76 6.44
CA VAL A 40 8.16 3.87 7.36
C VAL A 40 7.04 3.94 8.41
N LEU A 41 5.77 3.85 8.00
CA LEU A 41 4.64 3.85 8.91
C LEU A 41 4.69 2.66 9.90
N SER A 42 5.05 1.48 9.41
CA SER A 42 5.20 0.28 10.23
C SER A 42 6.30 0.45 11.28
N VAL A 43 7.49 0.91 10.89
CA VAL A 43 8.61 1.16 11.80
C VAL A 43 8.27 2.26 12.82
N LEU A 44 7.68 3.37 12.39
CA LEU A 44 7.30 4.46 13.29
C LEU A 44 6.27 4.02 14.33
N THR A 45 5.32 3.17 13.95
CA THR A 45 4.28 2.68 14.86
C THR A 45 4.81 1.60 15.82
N THR A 46 5.72 0.73 15.36
CA THR A 46 6.21 -0.41 16.15
C THR A 46 7.45 -0.10 16.99
N SER A 47 8.22 0.94 16.65
CA SER A 47 9.48 1.28 17.33
C SER A 47 9.31 1.77 18.77
N ALA A 48 8.12 2.25 19.16
CA ALA A 48 7.85 2.81 20.48
C ALA A 48 6.46 2.43 21.02
N LEU A 49 6.13 1.13 21.00
CA LEU A 49 4.86 0.63 21.54
C LEU A 49 4.74 0.96 23.04
N LYS A 50 3.64 1.60 23.43
CA LYS A 50 3.34 1.96 24.82
C LYS A 50 2.15 1.16 25.31
N SER A 51 2.14 0.86 26.62
CA SER A 51 1.00 0.22 27.27
C SER A 51 -0.25 1.11 27.30
N ILE A 52 -0.08 2.44 27.32
CA ILE A 52 -1.15 3.40 27.06
C ILE A 52 -0.92 3.92 25.64
N PRO A 53 -1.70 3.47 24.65
CA PRO A 53 -1.45 3.77 23.24
C PRO A 53 -1.63 5.26 22.94
N GLY A 54 -0.72 5.79 22.12
CA GLY A 54 -0.86 7.13 21.53
C GLY A 54 -1.89 7.14 20.39
N SER A 55 -2.20 8.32 19.84
CA SER A 55 -3.19 8.48 18.75
C SER A 55 -2.86 7.64 17.51
N LEU A 56 -1.59 7.62 17.08
CA LEU A 56 -1.16 6.84 15.91
C LEU A 56 -1.22 5.33 16.17
N GLN A 57 -0.82 4.89 17.38
CA GLN A 57 -0.92 3.48 17.78
C GLN A 57 -2.38 3.02 17.81
N ASN A 58 -3.30 3.82 18.39
CA ASN A 58 -4.73 3.54 18.40
C ASN A 58 -5.31 3.37 16.99
N PHE A 59 -4.94 4.25 16.06
CA PHE A 59 -5.41 4.17 14.67
C PHE A 59 -4.92 2.89 13.99
N MET A 60 -3.64 2.55 14.15
CA MET A 60 -3.06 1.35 13.52
C MET A 60 -3.59 0.06 14.15
N GLU A 61 -3.78 0.02 15.47
CA GLU A 61 -4.40 -1.10 16.18
C GLU A 61 -5.86 -1.30 15.75
N ALA A 62 -6.62 -0.21 15.53
CA ALA A 62 -7.98 -0.30 15.01
C ALA A 62 -8.03 -0.90 13.59
N ILE A 63 -7.11 -0.52 12.71
CA ILE A 63 -7.01 -1.09 11.36
C ILE A 63 -6.63 -2.58 11.42
N ILE A 64 -5.56 -2.91 12.14
CA ILE A 64 -5.02 -4.26 12.24
C ILE A 64 -6.04 -5.20 12.91
N GLY A 65 -6.62 -4.79 14.03
CA GLY A 65 -7.66 -5.55 14.73
C GLY A 65 -8.94 -5.69 13.89
N GLY A 66 -9.30 -4.68 13.10
CA GLY A 66 -10.40 -4.76 12.15
C GLY A 66 -10.17 -5.84 11.07
N ILE A 67 -8.97 -5.90 10.51
CA ILE A 67 -8.58 -6.94 9.55
C ILE A 67 -8.55 -8.32 10.20
N GLU A 68 -8.00 -8.42 11.42
CA GLU A 68 -7.94 -9.68 12.17
C GLU A 68 -9.33 -10.24 12.44
N ASN A 69 -10.24 -9.40 12.94
CA ASN A 69 -11.64 -9.77 13.18
C ASN A 69 -12.31 -10.22 11.88
N MET A 70 -12.12 -9.50 10.78
CA MET A 70 -12.67 -9.90 9.48
C MET A 70 -12.19 -11.29 9.04
N ILE A 71 -10.91 -11.61 9.28
CA ILE A 71 -10.34 -12.92 8.93
C ILE A 71 -10.93 -14.01 9.83
N VAL A 72 -11.01 -13.77 11.15
CA VAL A 72 -11.59 -14.74 12.09
C VAL A 72 -13.08 -14.94 11.84
N ASP A 73 -13.84 -13.88 11.54
CA ASP A 73 -15.27 -13.97 11.24
C ASP A 73 -15.54 -14.76 9.95
N THR A 74 -14.63 -14.68 8.97
CA THR A 74 -14.80 -15.33 7.66
C THR A 74 -14.24 -16.76 7.64
N MET A 75 -13.10 -17.01 8.28
CA MET A 75 -12.33 -18.26 8.19
C MET A 75 -12.24 -19.02 9.52
N GLY A 76 -12.74 -18.45 10.61
CA GLY A 76 -12.53 -18.93 11.97
C GLY A 76 -11.12 -18.68 12.49
N GLU A 77 -10.84 -19.17 13.71
CA GLU A 77 -9.53 -19.06 14.36
C GLU A 77 -8.36 -19.65 13.55
N HIS A 78 -8.66 -20.61 12.67
CA HIS A 78 -7.70 -21.20 11.74
C HIS A 78 -7.26 -20.25 10.62
N GLY A 79 -7.89 -19.07 10.48
CA GLY A 79 -7.51 -18.01 9.56
C GLY A 79 -6.28 -17.20 9.99
N ARG A 80 -5.93 -17.21 11.29
CA ARG A 80 -4.82 -16.42 11.86
C ARG A 80 -3.46 -16.63 11.18
N PRO A 81 -3.05 -17.85 10.75
CA PRO A 81 -1.80 -18.04 10.02
C PRO A 81 -1.74 -17.27 8.68
N PHE A 82 -2.89 -16.96 8.06
CA PHE A 82 -2.97 -16.18 6.82
C PHE A 82 -3.00 -14.67 7.06
N PHE A 83 -3.11 -14.25 8.32
CA PHE A 83 -3.18 -12.85 8.71
C PHE A 83 -2.09 -11.98 8.07
N PRO A 84 -0.79 -12.33 8.12
CA PRO A 84 0.26 -11.46 7.59
C PRO A 84 0.10 -11.18 6.09
N LEU A 85 -0.33 -12.19 5.32
CA LEU A 85 -0.54 -12.05 3.88
C LEU A 85 -1.78 -11.19 3.58
N ILE A 86 -2.91 -11.53 4.20
CA ILE A 86 -4.18 -10.84 3.95
C ILE A 86 -4.10 -9.39 4.41
N ALA A 87 -3.53 -9.13 5.58
CA ALA A 87 -3.37 -7.77 6.10
C ALA A 87 -2.46 -6.92 5.23
N THR A 88 -1.34 -7.47 4.76
CA THR A 88 -0.42 -6.75 3.86
C THR A 88 -1.12 -6.39 2.55
N LEU A 89 -1.82 -7.35 1.94
CA LEU A 89 -2.56 -7.11 0.69
C LEU A 89 -3.68 -6.09 0.89
N ALA A 90 -4.47 -6.22 1.96
CA ALA A 90 -5.56 -5.30 2.26
C ALA A 90 -5.06 -3.86 2.43
N ILE A 91 -4.00 -3.65 3.22
CA ILE A 91 -3.43 -2.33 3.45
C ILE A 91 -2.78 -1.78 2.18
N PHE A 92 -2.03 -2.61 1.44
CA PHE A 92 -1.39 -2.20 0.19
C PHE A 92 -2.42 -1.74 -0.85
N VAL A 93 -3.47 -2.53 -1.07
CA VAL A 93 -4.54 -2.21 -2.03
C VAL A 93 -5.31 -0.98 -1.59
N LEU A 94 -5.62 -0.86 -0.28
CA LEU A 94 -6.29 0.32 0.27
C LEU A 94 -5.49 1.59 -0.01
N VAL A 95 -4.21 1.62 0.35
CA VAL A 95 -3.36 2.79 0.14
C VAL A 95 -3.14 3.07 -1.36
N SER A 96 -2.97 2.02 -2.17
CA SER A 96 -2.87 2.15 -3.63
C SER A 96 -4.10 2.78 -4.26
N ASN A 97 -5.30 2.47 -3.78
CA ASN A 97 -6.52 3.08 -4.28
C ASN A 97 -6.70 4.50 -3.77
N LEU A 98 -6.38 4.76 -2.49
CA LEU A 98 -6.49 6.10 -1.90
C LEU A 98 -5.51 7.10 -2.50
N ILE A 99 -4.30 6.67 -2.90
CA ILE A 99 -3.31 7.56 -3.50
C ILE A 99 -3.79 8.15 -4.82
N GLY A 100 -4.65 7.43 -5.56
CA GLY A 100 -5.25 7.89 -6.80
C GLY A 100 -6.24 9.05 -6.63
N LEU A 101 -6.67 9.35 -5.40
CA LEU A 101 -7.50 10.52 -5.09
C LEU A 101 -6.68 11.81 -5.04
N ILE A 102 -5.35 11.70 -4.90
CA ILE A 102 -4.45 12.86 -4.84
C ILE A 102 -4.16 13.29 -6.28
N PRO A 103 -4.49 14.53 -6.69
CA PRO A 103 -4.19 15.01 -8.03
C PRO A 103 -2.69 14.91 -8.34
N GLY A 104 -2.36 14.36 -9.50
CA GLY A 104 -0.97 14.16 -9.93
C GLY A 104 -0.31 12.86 -9.44
N PHE A 105 -1.04 12.00 -8.73
CA PHE A 105 -0.60 10.65 -8.37
C PHE A 105 -1.22 9.60 -9.29
N PHE A 106 -0.52 8.48 -9.47
CA PHE A 106 -1.01 7.35 -10.26
C PHE A 106 -1.19 6.12 -9.35
N PRO A 107 -2.41 5.56 -9.24
CA PRO A 107 -2.63 4.38 -8.42
C PRO A 107 -2.04 3.15 -9.10
N PRO A 108 -1.18 2.35 -8.45
CA PRO A 108 -0.60 1.14 -9.06
C PRO A 108 -1.65 0.13 -9.55
N THR A 109 -2.80 0.07 -8.89
CA THR A 109 -3.94 -0.79 -9.22
C THR A 109 -4.64 -0.44 -10.54
N ALA A 110 -4.36 0.74 -11.13
CA ALA A 110 -4.84 1.07 -12.47
C ALA A 110 -4.07 0.31 -13.58
N ASN A 111 -2.92 -0.29 -13.26
CA ASN A 111 -2.22 -1.17 -14.19
C ASN A 111 -2.66 -2.61 -13.98
N ILE A 112 -3.06 -3.28 -15.07
CA ILE A 112 -3.52 -4.67 -15.03
C ILE A 112 -2.45 -5.62 -14.48
N ASN A 113 -1.16 -5.34 -14.70
CA ASN A 113 -0.08 -6.17 -14.21
C ASN A 113 -0.03 -6.19 -12.68
N THR A 114 -0.44 -5.11 -12.01
CA THR A 114 -0.49 -5.05 -10.55
C THR A 114 -1.63 -5.87 -10.00
N THR A 115 -2.80 -5.81 -10.63
CA THR A 115 -4.01 -6.50 -10.14
C THR A 115 -4.04 -7.98 -10.54
N ALA A 116 -3.38 -8.36 -11.63
CA ALA A 116 -3.32 -9.73 -12.13
C ALA A 116 -2.17 -10.57 -11.55
N ALA A 117 -1.16 -9.94 -10.94
CA ALA A 117 -0.05 -10.61 -10.27
C ALA A 117 -0.45 -11.13 -8.89
#